data_AF-A0A7Y5WEY6-F1
#
_entry.id   AF-A0A7Y5WEY6-F1
#
_cell.length_a   1.000
_cell.length_b   1.000
_cell.length_c   1.000
_cell.angle_alpha   90.00
_cell.angle_beta   90.00
_cell.angle_gamma   90.00
#
_symmetry.space_group_name_H-M   'P 1'
#
loop_
_entity.id
_entity.type
_entity.pdbx_description
1 polymer ?
#
loop_
_entity_poly.entity_id
_entity_poly.type
_entity_poly.pdbx_seq_one_letter_code
_entity_poly.pdbx_strand_id
1 'polypeptide(L)' 'APLPVRRMAWRAPAALQPRVPRTARVLAVDDEGRVVHDLDGGGPDYHMVTGVRRHQGRVWMSSLEEDAVAWAALD' A
#
# COMPACT_ATOMS: atom_id res chain seq x y z
N ALA A 1 -18.94 -6.99 -11.37
CA ALA A 1 -19.87 -6.26 -12.26
C ALA A 1 -19.81 -6.81 -13.68
N PRO A 2 -20.93 -6.82 -14.42
CA PRO A 2 -20.97 -7.22 -15.83
C PRO A 2 -19.99 -6.43 -16.71
N LEU A 3 -19.49 -7.04 -17.80
CA LEU A 3 -18.49 -6.45 -18.70
C LEU A 3 -18.85 -5.04 -19.22
N PRO A 4 -20.10 -4.71 -19.61
CA PRO A 4 -20.46 -3.37 -20.06
C PRO A 4 -20.23 -2.30 -18.99
N VAL A 5 -20.57 -2.61 -17.73
CA VAL A 5 -20.39 -1.71 -16.59
C VAL A 5 -18.90 -1.45 -16.34
N ARG A 6 -18.07 -2.49 -16.41
CA ARG A 6 -16.60 -2.34 -16.28
C ARG A 6 -16.04 -1.43 -17.36
N ARG A 7 -16.42 -1.63 -18.63
CA ARG A 7 -15.95 -0.79 -19.75
C ARG A 7 -16.34 0.67 -19.59
N MET A 8 -17.53 0.94 -19.08
CA MET A 8 -17.99 2.31 -18.84
C MET A 8 -17.21 2.95 -17.68
N ALA A 9 -16.99 2.21 -16.58
CA ALA A 9 -16.18 2.69 -15.45
C ALA A 9 -14.75 3.05 -15.88
N TRP A 10 -14.12 2.26 -16.75
CA TRP A 10 -12.78 2.56 -17.31
C TRP A 10 -12.72 3.82 -18.17
N ARG A 11 -13.85 4.25 -18.75
CA ARG A 11 -13.94 5.48 -19.57
C ARG A 11 -14.32 6.70 -18.75
N ALA A 12 -14.57 6.55 -17.45
CA ALA A 12 -14.90 7.68 -16.59
C ALA A 12 -13.72 8.67 -16.54
N PRO A 13 -14.00 9.99 -16.55
CA PRO A 13 -13.00 11.02 -16.28
C PRO A 13 -12.25 10.71 -14.98
N ALA A 14 -10.95 11.04 -14.93
CA ALA A 14 -10.09 10.75 -13.78
C ALA A 14 -10.66 11.26 -12.44
N ALA A 15 -11.39 12.38 -12.45
CA ALA A 15 -12.06 12.93 -11.28
C ALA A 15 -13.15 12.01 -10.67
N LEU A 16 -13.74 11.13 -11.47
CA LEU A 16 -14.77 10.17 -11.08
C LEU A 16 -14.22 8.76 -10.86
N GLN A 17 -12.94 8.53 -11.19
CA GLN A 17 -12.32 7.24 -10.93
C GLN A 17 -12.08 7.07 -9.43
N PRO A 18 -12.21 5.83 -8.90
CA PRO A 18 -11.84 5.53 -7.53
C PRO A 18 -10.39 5.97 -7.27
N ARG A 19 -10.20 6.83 -6.28
CA ARG A 19 -8.86 7.22 -5.83
C ARG A 19 -8.32 6.16 -4.90
N VAL A 20 -7.03 5.84 -5.04
CA VAL A 20 -6.34 4.98 -4.09
C VAL A 20 -6.32 5.71 -2.74
N PRO A 21 -6.79 5.08 -1.65
CA PRO A 21 -6.65 5.65 -0.32
C PRO A 21 -5.18 5.97 -0.02
N ARG A 22 -4.92 7.13 0.61
CA ARG A 22 -3.57 7.50 1.05
C ARG A 22 -3.17 6.70 2.29
N THR A 23 -2.83 5.43 2.10
CA THR A 23 -2.41 4.53 3.18
C THR A 23 -1.00 4.00 2.92
N ALA A 24 -0.28 3.74 4.01
CA ALA A 24 0.99 3.02 4.01
C ALA A 24 0.88 1.89 5.03
N ARG A 25 0.43 0.72 4.56
CA ARG A 25 0.23 -0.46 5.40
C ARG A 25 1.16 -1.58 4.99
N VAL A 26 1.74 -2.25 5.98
CA VAL A 26 2.59 -3.43 5.81
C VAL A 26 2.10 -4.54 6.73
N LEU A 27 1.91 -5.73 6.16
CA LEU A 27 1.56 -6.93 6.91
C LEU A 27 2.71 -7.94 6.84
N ALA A 28 3.06 -8.50 7.99
CA ALA A 28 3.89 -9.69 8.10
C ALA A 28 3.01 -10.87 8.52
N VAL A 29 3.19 -12.00 7.86
CA VAL A 29 2.39 -13.21 8.05
C VAL A 29 3.34 -14.38 8.30
N ASP A 30 3.03 -15.24 9.28
CA ASP A 30 3.77 -16.48 9.55
C ASP A 30 3.44 -17.59 8.54
N ASP A 31 4.06 -18.76 8.71
CA ASP A 31 3.90 -19.94 7.86
C ASP A 31 2.51 -20.59 7.99
N GLU A 32 1.76 -20.30 9.05
CA GLU A 32 0.36 -20.71 9.18
C GLU A 32 -0.64 -19.67 8.69
N GLY A 33 -0.19 -18.54 8.16
CA GLY A 33 -1.06 -17.50 7.65
C GLY A 33 -1.56 -16.51 8.72
N ARG A 34 -1.00 -16.49 9.93
CA ARG A 34 -1.37 -15.53 10.97
C ARG A 34 -0.59 -14.23 10.79
N VAL A 35 -1.28 -13.12 11.00
CA VAL A 35 -0.64 -11.81 11.01
C VAL A 35 0.20 -11.68 12.29
N VAL A 36 1.52 -11.56 12.12
CA VAL A 36 2.49 -11.40 13.22
C VAL A 36 2.92 -9.94 13.41
N HIS A 37 2.82 -9.12 12.35
CA HIS A 37 2.94 -7.67 12.46
C HIS A 37 1.96 -6.98 11.51
N ASP A 38 1.30 -5.93 11.99
CA ASP A 38 0.47 -5.02 11.19
C ASP A 38 0.94 -3.59 11.45
N LEU A 39 1.66 -3.03 10.48
CA LEU A 39 2.14 -1.66 10.53
C LEU A 39 1.20 -0.78 9.71
N ASP A 40 0.55 0.17 10.37
CA ASP A 40 -0.22 1.23 9.73
C ASP A 40 0.45 2.58 10.00
N GLY A 41 1.25 3.03 9.04
CA GLY A 41 2.02 4.27 9.11
C GLY A 41 1.55 5.34 8.14
N GLY A 42 0.40 5.15 7.49
CA GLY A 42 -0.11 6.06 6.47
C GLY A 42 -0.41 7.45 7.02
N GLY A 43 0.47 8.40 6.75
CA GLY A 43 0.27 9.83 6.98
C GLY A 43 0.06 10.59 5.66
N PRO A 44 -0.18 11.91 5.71
CA PRO A 44 -0.22 12.72 4.49
C PRO A 44 1.10 12.68 3.70
N ASP A 45 2.21 12.34 4.35
CA ASP A 45 3.56 12.47 3.77
C ASP A 45 4.10 11.18 3.12
N TYR A 46 3.41 10.04 3.29
CA TYR A 46 3.82 8.79 2.63
C TYR A 46 2.64 7.82 2.46
N HIS A 47 2.38 7.40 1.23
CA HIS A 47 1.30 6.47 0.88
C HIS A 47 1.66 5.58 -0.30
N MET A 48 0.73 4.68 -0.64
CA MET A 48 0.82 3.78 -1.79
C MET A 48 2.07 2.88 -1.71
N VAL A 49 2.24 2.22 -0.55
CA VAL A 49 3.32 1.23 -0.38
C VAL A 49 3.10 0.06 -1.34
N THR A 50 4.07 -0.17 -2.21
CA THR A 50 4.06 -1.29 -3.19
C THR A 50 5.18 -2.28 -2.96
N GLY A 51 6.25 -1.87 -2.28
CA GLY A 51 7.38 -2.75 -1.95
C GLY A 51 7.68 -2.71 -0.46
N VAL A 52 8.08 -3.86 0.07
CA VAL A 52 8.46 -4.01 1.47
C VAL A 52 9.63 -4.99 1.61
N ARG A 53 10.61 -4.66 2.45
CA ARG A 53 11.70 -5.59 2.79
C ARG A 53 12.18 -5.41 4.22
N ARG A 54 12.33 -6.52 4.95
CA ARG A 54 13.03 -6.53 6.23
C ARG A 54 14.54 -6.59 6.01
N HIS A 55 15.29 -5.68 6.61
CA HIS A 55 16.75 -5.70 6.62
C HIS A 55 17.30 -5.00 7.86
N GLN A 56 18.25 -5.66 8.56
CA GLN A 56 18.93 -5.11 9.74
C GLN A 56 17.99 -4.53 10.82
N GLY A 57 16.97 -5.31 11.23
CA GLY A 57 16.01 -4.87 12.26
C GLY A 57 15.05 -3.77 11.81
N ARG A 58 15.03 -3.42 10.52
CA ARG A 58 14.13 -2.43 9.95
C ARG A 58 13.26 -3.04 8.88
N VAL A 59 12.09 -2.43 8.70
CA VAL A 59 11.25 -2.61 7.52
C VAL A 59 11.43 -1.40 6.64
N TRP A 60 11.83 -1.64 5.41
CA TRP A 60 11.98 -0.67 4.35
C TRP A 60 10.78 -0.76 3.43
N MET A 61 10.23 0.38 3.04
CA MET A 61 9.03 0.49 2.21
C MET A 61 9.32 1.36 0.99
N SER A 62 8.80 0.96 -0.17
CA SER A 62 8.83 1.77 -1.40
C SER A 62 7.43 2.08 -1.89
N SER A 63 7.28 3.26 -2.49
CA SER A 63 6.06 3.75 -3.11
C SER A 63 6.28 3.97 -4.61
N LEU A 64 5.22 3.92 -5.40
CA LEU A 64 5.24 4.38 -6.79
C LEU A 64 4.81 5.85 -6.93
N GLU A 65 4.34 6.48 -5.85
CA GLU A 65 3.87 7.87 -5.85
C GLU A 65 4.78 8.82 -5.06
N GLU A 66 5.63 8.31 -4.17
CA GLU A 66 6.49 9.14 -3.30
C GLU A 66 7.95 9.11 -3.73
N ASP A 67 8.63 10.26 -3.62
CA ASP A 67 10.03 10.46 -4.02
C ASP A 67 11.05 10.00 -2.96
N ALA A 68 10.60 9.23 -1.96
CA ALA A 68 11.41 8.81 -0.82
C ALA A 68 11.27 7.31 -0.54
N VAL A 69 12.20 6.76 0.24
CA VAL A 69 12.10 5.42 0.82
C VAL A 69 11.82 5.57 2.31
N ALA A 70 10.69 5.02 2.78
CA ALA A 70 10.33 5.03 4.19
C ALA A 70 10.92 3.82 4.92
N TRP A 71 11.12 3.96 6.23
CA TRP A 71 11.50 2.85 7.10
C TRP A 71 10.81 2.93 8.46
N ALA A 72 10.62 1.76 9.08
CA ALA A 72 10.16 1.60 10.45
C ALA A 72 11.03 0.57 11.19
N ALA A 73 11.16 0.72 12.51
CA ALA A 73 11.76 -0.32 13.34
C ALA A 73 10.80 -1.53 13.44
N LEU A 74 11.34 -2.74 13.54
CA LEU A 74 10.58 -3.90 13.97
C LEU A 74 10.98 -4.18 15.43
N ASP A 75 10.02 -4.00 16.33
CA ASP A 75 10.15 -4.36 17.74
C ASP A 75 10.14 -5.90 17.92
#